data_AF-A0A970XY45-F1
#
_entry.id   AF-A0A970XY45-F1
#
_cell.length_a   1.000
_cell.length_b   1.000
_cell.length_c   1.000
_cell.angle_alpha   90.00
_cell.angle_beta   90.00
_cell.angle_gamma   90.00
#
_symmetry.space_group_name_H-M   'P 1'
#
loop_
_entity.id
_entity.type
_entity.pdbx_description
1 polymer ?
#
loop_
_entity_poly.entity_id
_entity_poly.type
_entity_poly.pdbx_seq_one_letter_code
_entity_poly.pdbx_strand_id
1 'polypeptide(L)'
;MFITMLSRGWPLIVIAGLAIAGVLLQWPIEVMAVIMGVILIVGLAIIGVDAREKEVERNSQKLKELTGYFVRRFMLDSSLSIFVIIDTIFKVDNPKLWEWARACDMSSRVFNAWVNGLISRLESDNKTGRFSIYLRAYTNELWSINNLYYEYIEQFCEVVEKIEVPEETKEQYGKFVVEYNTFVTQFRELISEMRRVARTEIEPPSIKTAREVAPVTVQYSSLKNK
;
A
#
# COMPACT_ATOMS: atom_id res chain seq x y z
N MET A 1 -26.24 12.82 12.36
CA MET A 1 -27.15 11.87 11.67
C MET A 1 -28.26 12.57 10.89
N PHE A 2 -28.98 13.53 11.47
CA PHE A 2 -30.01 14.30 10.75
C PHE A 2 -29.44 15.15 9.61
N ILE A 3 -28.31 15.85 9.83
CA ILE A 3 -27.65 16.70 8.82
C ILE A 3 -27.11 15.86 7.64
N THR A 4 -26.62 14.65 7.91
CA THR A 4 -26.13 13.70 6.88
C THR A 4 -27.26 13.01 6.11
N MET A 5 -28.43 12.81 6.73
CA MET A 5 -29.65 12.38 6.02
C MET A 5 -30.24 13.52 5.18
N LEU A 6 -30.17 14.76 5.66
CA LEU A 6 -30.61 15.95 4.92
C LEU A 6 -29.73 16.19 3.68
N SER A 7 -28.41 16.02 3.79
CA SER A 7 -27.49 16.21 2.65
C SER A 7 -27.60 15.12 1.57
N ARG A 8 -28.09 13.92 1.91
CA ARG A 8 -28.35 12.85 0.93
C ARG A 8 -29.79 12.82 0.40
N GLY A 9 -30.75 13.27 1.18
CA GLY A 9 -32.19 13.20 0.86
C GLY A 9 -32.81 14.49 0.31
N TRP A 10 -32.06 15.61 0.28
CA TRP A 10 -32.58 16.89 -0.20
C TRP A 10 -33.20 16.86 -1.61
N PRO A 11 -32.70 16.08 -2.60
CA PRO A 11 -33.30 16.09 -3.93
C PRO A 11 -34.74 15.56 -3.88
N LEU A 12 -34.99 14.52 -3.07
CA LEU A 12 -36.32 13.94 -2.89
C LEU A 12 -37.27 14.88 -2.15
N ILE A 13 -36.77 15.59 -1.13
CA ILE A 13 -37.55 16.58 -0.37
C ILE A 13 -37.92 17.78 -1.26
N VAL A 14 -36.97 18.27 -2.07
CA VAL A 14 -37.19 19.37 -3.01
C VAL A 14 -38.12 18.95 -4.14
N ILE A 15 -37.98 17.73 -4.67
CA ILE A 15 -38.92 17.16 -5.66
C ILE A 15 -40.32 17.06 -5.08
N ALA A 16 -40.49 16.53 -3.86
CA ALA A 16 -41.80 16.42 -3.21
C ALA A 16 -42.43 17.80 -2.93
N GLY A 17 -41.63 18.78 -2.48
CA GLY A 17 -42.10 20.16 -2.27
C GLY A 17 -42.50 20.85 -3.57
N LEU A 18 -41.70 20.72 -4.63
CA LEU A 18 -42.02 21.24 -5.96
C LEU A 18 -43.26 20.55 -6.56
N ALA A 19 -43.44 19.26 -6.29
CA ALA A 19 -44.62 18.53 -6.73
C ALA A 19 -45.90 19.10 -6.11
N ILE A 20 -45.88 19.36 -4.81
CA ILE A 20 -47.01 19.95 -4.09
C ILE A 20 -47.27 21.38 -4.57
N ALA A 21 -46.24 22.21 -4.68
CA ALA A 21 -46.36 23.61 -5.11
C ALA A 21 -46.82 23.75 -6.57
N GLY A 22 -46.31 22.92 -7.47
CA GLY A 22 -46.70 22.94 -8.88
C GLY A 22 -48.15 22.53 -9.11
N VAL A 23 -48.69 21.60 -8.30
CA VAL A 23 -50.12 21.27 -8.31
C VAL A 23 -50.97 22.44 -7.79
N LEU A 24 -50.54 23.09 -6.71
CA LEU A 24 -51.26 24.25 -6.14
C LEU A 24 -51.26 25.48 -7.06
N LEU A 25 -50.17 25.70 -7.80
CA LEU A 25 -49.98 26.82 -8.71
C LEU A 25 -50.39 26.49 -10.16
N GLN A 26 -50.95 25.28 -10.41
CA GLN A 26 -51.39 24.80 -11.73
C GLN A 26 -50.31 24.90 -12.82
N TRP A 27 -49.07 24.55 -12.50
CA TRP A 27 -47.99 24.53 -13.48
C TRP A 27 -48.23 23.47 -14.56
N PRO A 28 -47.82 23.73 -15.82
CA PRO A 28 -47.86 22.72 -16.86
C PRO A 28 -47.02 21.50 -16.47
N ILE A 29 -47.57 20.30 -16.66
CA ILE A 29 -46.92 19.03 -16.28
C ILE A 29 -45.56 18.90 -16.97
N GLU A 30 -45.44 19.37 -18.21
CA GLU A 30 -44.20 19.35 -18.99
C GLU A 30 -43.07 20.13 -18.29
N VAL A 31 -43.37 21.34 -17.80
CA VAL A 31 -42.40 22.19 -17.10
C VAL A 31 -41.97 21.55 -15.78
N MET A 32 -42.92 20.98 -15.03
CA MET A 32 -42.64 20.26 -13.80
C MET A 32 -41.75 19.02 -14.02
N ALA A 33 -42.08 18.22 -15.04
CA ALA A 33 -41.32 17.00 -15.36
C ALA A 33 -39.86 17.32 -15.70
N VAL A 34 -39.63 18.40 -16.47
CA VAL A 34 -38.28 18.87 -16.81
C VAL A 34 -37.50 19.30 -15.56
N ILE A 35 -38.10 20.14 -14.71
CA ILE A 35 -37.45 20.63 -13.48
C ILE A 35 -37.08 19.48 -12.54
N MET A 36 -38.01 18.54 -12.32
CA MET A 36 -37.76 17.36 -11.47
C MET A 36 -36.67 16.46 -12.06
N GLY A 37 -36.67 16.27 -13.39
CA GLY A 37 -35.62 15.51 -14.09
C GLY A 37 -34.23 16.11 -13.88
N VAL A 38 -34.09 17.43 -14.01
CA VAL A 38 -32.81 18.13 -13.77
C VAL A 38 -32.35 17.98 -12.32
N ILE A 39 -33.24 18.18 -11.35
CA ILE A 39 -32.92 18.05 -9.92
C ILE A 39 -32.46 16.63 -9.59
N LEU A 40 -33.11 15.61 -10.18
CA LEU A 40 -32.73 14.22 -9.97
C LEU A 40 -31.34 13.92 -10.54
N ILE A 41 -31.02 14.40 -11.74
CA ILE A 41 -29.68 14.24 -12.34
C ILE A 41 -28.60 14.90 -11.47
N VAL A 42 -28.83 16.14 -11.04
CA VAL A 42 -27.89 16.88 -10.18
C VAL A 42 -27.73 16.18 -8.82
N GLY A 43 -28.83 15.73 -8.22
CA GLY A 43 -28.81 14.98 -6.97
C GLY A 43 -28.00 13.69 -7.07
N LEU A 44 -28.19 12.92 -8.14
CA LEU A 44 -27.40 11.71 -8.40
C LEU A 44 -25.91 12.01 -8.61
N ALA A 45 -25.59 13.09 -9.33
CA ALA A 45 -24.20 13.50 -9.54
C ALA A 45 -23.51 13.84 -8.20
N ILE A 46 -24.17 14.60 -7.32
CA ILE A 46 -23.63 14.96 -6.00
C ILE A 46 -23.42 13.70 -5.13
N ILE A 47 -24.39 12.78 -5.12
CA ILE A 47 -24.26 11.51 -4.37
C ILE A 47 -23.07 10.69 -4.90
N GLY A 48 -22.90 10.63 -6.22
CA GLY A 48 -21.77 9.94 -6.84
C GLY A 48 -20.41 10.56 -6.45
N VAL A 49 -20.32 11.89 -6.38
CA VAL A 49 -19.11 12.60 -5.94
C VAL A 49 -18.81 12.35 -4.46
N ASP A 50 -19.81 12.47 -3.56
CA ASP A 50 -19.65 12.19 -2.12
C ASP A 50 -19.22 10.74 -1.85
N ALA A 51 -19.80 9.78 -2.59
CA ALA A 51 -19.38 8.38 -2.50
C ALA A 51 -17.92 8.21 -2.90
N ARG A 52 -17.49 8.85 -3.98
CA ARG A 52 -16.11 8.80 -4.45
C ARG A 52 -15.14 9.46 -3.47
N GLU A 53 -15.51 10.60 -2.89
CA GLU A 53 -14.69 11.30 -1.89
C GLU A 53 -14.45 10.43 -0.65
N LYS A 54 -15.49 9.76 -0.15
CA LYS A 54 -15.37 8.79 0.96
C LYS A 54 -14.48 7.59 0.63
N GLU A 55 -14.54 7.09 -0.61
CA GLU A 55 -13.63 6.03 -1.05
C GLU A 55 -12.17 6.51 -1.09
N VAL A 56 -11.92 7.73 -1.59
CA VAL A 56 -10.58 8.34 -1.59
C VAL A 56 -10.06 8.51 -0.16
N GLU A 57 -10.89 9.03 0.75
CA GLU A 57 -10.50 9.22 2.15
C GLU A 57 -10.17 7.89 2.83
N ARG A 58 -11.01 6.86 2.64
CA ARG A 58 -10.75 5.52 3.16
C ARG A 58 -9.43 4.94 2.63
N ASN A 59 -9.20 5.02 1.32
CA ASN A 59 -7.96 4.51 0.71
C ASN A 59 -6.74 5.29 1.18
N SER A 60 -6.89 6.58 1.44
CA SER A 60 -5.84 7.39 2.04
C SER A 60 -5.47 6.87 3.43
N GLN A 61 -6.45 6.65 4.31
CA GLN A 61 -6.20 6.10 5.64
C GLN A 61 -5.50 4.74 5.59
N LYS A 62 -5.97 3.84 4.72
CA LYS A 62 -5.31 2.54 4.49
C LYS A 62 -3.85 2.69 4.02
N LEU A 63 -3.58 3.61 3.08
CA LEU A 63 -2.22 3.86 2.61
C LEU A 63 -1.33 4.37 3.75
N LYS A 64 -1.84 5.29 4.58
CA LYS A 64 -1.12 5.80 5.75
C LYS A 64 -0.78 4.68 6.72
N GLU A 65 -1.76 3.85 7.05
CA GLU A 65 -1.59 2.71 7.96
C GLU A 65 -0.57 1.71 7.42
N LEU A 66 -0.68 1.34 6.13
CA LEU A 66 0.25 0.42 5.48
C LEU A 66 1.66 0.97 5.39
N THR A 67 1.81 2.26 5.06
CA THR A 67 3.12 2.90 5.04
C THR A 67 3.74 2.87 6.44
N GLY A 68 2.97 3.26 7.47
CA GLY A 68 3.44 3.23 8.85
C GLY A 68 3.79 1.83 9.35
N TYR A 69 3.01 0.82 8.96
CA TYR A 69 3.31 -0.59 9.24
C TYR A 69 4.61 -1.02 8.57
N PHE A 70 4.80 -0.71 7.28
CA PHE A 70 6.03 -1.02 6.55
C PHE A 70 7.27 -0.42 7.24
N VAL A 71 7.21 0.88 7.60
CA VAL A 71 8.31 1.55 8.30
C VAL A 71 8.63 0.86 9.62
N ARG A 72 7.61 0.65 10.45
CA ARG A 72 7.80 0.07 11.78
C ARG A 72 8.36 -1.35 11.73
N ARG A 73 7.96 -2.13 10.71
CA ARG A 73 8.28 -3.56 10.64
C ARG A 73 9.54 -3.85 9.84
N PHE A 74 9.90 -3.05 8.85
CA PHE A 74 10.97 -3.40 7.91
C PHE A 74 12.07 -2.35 7.78
N MET A 75 11.90 -1.18 8.40
CA MET A 75 12.83 -0.07 8.28
C MET A 75 13.43 0.31 9.63
N LEU A 76 14.38 1.26 9.59
CA LEU A 76 15.05 1.80 10.77
C LEU A 76 15.71 0.67 11.59
N ASP A 77 15.54 0.69 12.91
CA ASP A 77 16.13 -0.26 13.84
C ASP A 77 15.32 -1.57 13.97
N SER A 78 14.43 -1.86 13.01
CA SER A 78 13.64 -3.09 13.05
C SER A 78 14.51 -4.33 12.89
N SER A 79 14.35 -5.29 13.79
CA SER A 79 14.98 -6.62 13.68
C SER A 79 14.47 -7.44 12.49
N LEU A 80 13.34 -7.06 11.88
CA LEU A 80 12.87 -7.67 10.64
C LEU A 80 13.22 -6.84 9.39
N SER A 81 14.12 -5.88 9.50
CA SER A 81 14.70 -5.27 8.31
C SER A 81 15.55 -6.29 7.55
N ILE A 82 15.41 -6.33 6.22
CA ILE A 82 16.23 -7.18 5.36
C ILE A 82 17.71 -6.81 5.51
N PHE A 83 18.01 -5.54 5.74
CA PHE A 83 19.38 -5.07 5.96
C PHE A 83 19.97 -5.62 7.27
N VAL A 84 19.16 -5.67 8.33
CA VAL A 84 19.58 -6.29 9.62
C VAL A 84 19.76 -7.80 9.46
N ILE A 85 18.93 -8.46 8.65
CA ILE A 85 19.09 -9.89 8.36
C ILE A 85 20.36 -10.12 7.51
N ILE A 86 20.63 -9.26 6.53
CA ILE A 86 21.86 -9.28 5.73
C ILE A 86 23.09 -9.09 6.62
N ASP A 87 23.05 -8.25 7.66
CA ASP A 87 24.18 -8.08 8.58
C ASP A 87 24.57 -9.39 9.30
N THR A 88 23.66 -10.36 9.41
CA THR A 88 24.02 -11.68 9.97
C THR A 88 25.03 -12.45 9.11
N ILE A 89 25.20 -12.07 7.84
CA ILE A 89 26.20 -12.62 6.90
C ILE A 89 27.62 -12.39 7.41
N PHE A 90 27.88 -11.35 8.22
CA PHE A 90 29.20 -11.16 8.83
C PHE A 90 29.64 -12.31 9.76
N LYS A 91 28.70 -13.15 10.20
CA LYS A 91 29.00 -14.37 10.97
C LYS A 91 29.61 -15.48 10.10
N VAL A 92 29.52 -15.39 8.77
CA VAL A 92 30.10 -16.33 7.81
C VAL A 92 31.51 -15.85 7.45
N ASP A 93 32.50 -16.73 7.48
CA ASP A 93 33.88 -16.41 7.14
C ASP A 93 34.11 -16.33 5.61
N ASN A 94 33.60 -15.26 4.98
CA ASN A 94 33.74 -15.02 3.55
C ASN A 94 33.90 -13.52 3.25
N PRO A 95 35.12 -13.03 2.96
CA PRO A 95 35.41 -11.62 2.74
C PRO A 95 34.61 -10.97 1.59
N LYS A 96 34.29 -11.73 0.53
CA LYS A 96 33.48 -11.20 -0.59
C LYS A 96 32.05 -10.90 -0.17
N LEU A 97 31.49 -11.72 0.71
CA LEU A 97 30.14 -11.50 1.24
C LEU A 97 30.12 -10.31 2.21
N TRP A 98 31.20 -10.06 2.94
CA TRP A 98 31.32 -8.88 3.80
C TRP A 98 31.38 -7.57 3.01
N GLU A 99 31.98 -7.56 1.82
CA GLU A 99 31.95 -6.40 0.92
C GLU A 99 30.53 -6.11 0.44
N TRP A 100 29.79 -7.14 0.01
CA TRP A 100 28.39 -7.00 -0.37
C TRP A 100 27.52 -6.54 0.80
N ALA A 101 27.64 -7.15 1.99
CA ALA A 101 26.88 -6.76 3.18
C ALA A 101 27.14 -5.30 3.58
N ARG A 102 28.40 -4.82 3.48
CA ARG A 102 28.73 -3.39 3.70
C ARG A 102 28.07 -2.46 2.69
N ALA A 103 27.96 -2.86 1.42
CA ALA A 103 27.22 -2.08 0.43
C ALA A 103 25.71 -2.02 0.75
N CYS A 104 25.16 -3.10 1.31
CA CYS A 104 23.78 -3.14 1.80
C CYS A 104 23.56 -2.22 3.02
N ASP A 105 24.51 -2.06 3.95
CA ASP A 105 24.42 -1.07 5.05
C ASP A 105 24.24 0.37 4.51
N MET A 106 25.03 0.75 3.51
CA MET A 106 24.88 2.08 2.89
C MET A 106 23.51 2.25 2.24
N SER A 107 23.00 1.18 1.63
CA SER A 107 21.65 1.16 1.04
C SER A 107 20.57 1.32 2.10
N SER A 108 20.70 0.67 3.26
CA SER A 108 19.81 0.81 4.41
C SER A 108 19.63 2.27 4.83
N ARG A 109 20.73 3.04 4.89
CA ARG A 109 20.68 4.46 5.26
C ARG A 109 19.89 5.31 4.26
N VAL A 110 20.09 5.07 2.97
CA VAL A 110 19.35 5.75 1.89
C VAL A 110 17.86 5.41 1.98
N PHE A 111 17.55 4.14 2.19
CA PHE A 111 16.19 3.66 2.39
C PHE A 111 15.50 4.30 3.60
N ASN A 112 16.19 4.36 4.74
CA ASN A 112 15.70 5.00 5.95
C ASN A 112 15.43 6.49 5.74
N ALA A 113 16.33 7.21 5.05
CA ALA A 113 16.13 8.61 4.70
C ALA A 113 14.92 8.81 3.77
N TRP A 114 14.79 7.97 2.74
CA TRP A 114 13.67 8.04 1.78
C TRP A 114 12.32 7.80 2.48
N VAL A 115 12.23 6.72 3.27
CA VAL A 115 11.02 6.36 4.01
C VAL A 115 10.65 7.41 5.06
N ASN A 116 11.63 7.97 5.77
CA ASN A 116 11.38 9.07 6.71
C ASN A 116 10.83 10.31 6.00
N GLY A 117 11.36 10.63 4.82
CA GLY A 117 10.84 11.70 3.96
C GLY A 117 9.39 11.45 3.53
N LEU A 118 9.08 10.23 3.09
CA LEU A 118 7.72 9.80 2.75
C LEU A 118 6.76 9.99 3.94
N ILE A 119 7.10 9.45 5.12
CA ILE A 119 6.26 9.57 6.31
C ILE A 119 6.07 11.03 6.73
N SER A 120 7.13 11.84 6.73
CA SER A 120 7.02 13.25 7.10
C SER A 120 6.05 14.01 6.19
N ARG A 121 6.14 13.80 4.86
CA ARG A 121 5.21 14.41 3.91
C ARG A 121 3.78 13.88 4.07
N LEU A 122 3.65 12.57 4.26
CA LEU A 122 2.36 11.91 4.46
C LEU A 122 1.66 12.45 5.73
N GLU A 123 2.37 12.61 6.83
CA GLU A 123 1.83 13.18 8.07
C GLU A 123 1.45 14.66 7.92
N SER A 124 2.30 15.45 7.25
CA SER A 124 2.05 16.86 6.97
C SER A 124 0.79 17.06 6.11
N ASP A 125 0.68 16.31 5.01
CA ASP A 125 -0.45 16.41 4.10
C ASP A 125 -1.74 15.84 4.69
N ASN A 126 -1.62 14.85 5.57
CA ASN A 126 -2.75 14.35 6.34
C ASN A 126 -3.26 15.41 7.33
N LYS A 127 -2.38 16.17 7.99
CA LYS A 127 -2.78 17.27 8.89
C LYS A 127 -3.42 18.45 8.15
N THR A 128 -3.02 18.70 6.91
CA THR A 128 -3.55 19.80 6.08
C THR A 128 -4.76 19.40 5.23
N GLY A 129 -5.23 18.15 5.32
CA GLY A 129 -6.37 17.64 4.54
C GLY A 129 -6.07 17.42 3.05
N ARG A 130 -4.80 17.55 2.63
CA ARG A 130 -4.37 17.43 1.22
C ARG A 130 -3.97 16.01 0.82
N PHE A 131 -3.91 15.10 1.77
CA PHE A 131 -3.42 13.73 1.54
C PHE A 131 -4.20 12.97 0.46
N SER A 132 -5.52 13.17 0.39
CA SER A 132 -6.40 12.60 -0.65
C SER A 132 -6.02 13.04 -2.07
N ILE A 133 -5.47 14.25 -2.22
CA ILE A 133 -5.06 14.83 -3.51
C ILE A 133 -3.81 14.12 -4.03
N TYR A 134 -2.86 13.80 -3.14
CA TYR A 134 -1.57 13.21 -3.50
C TYR A 134 -1.56 11.68 -3.40
N LEU A 135 -2.74 11.06 -3.26
CA LEU A 135 -2.87 9.63 -3.01
C LEU A 135 -2.18 8.77 -4.08
N ARG A 136 -2.27 9.16 -5.36
CA ARG A 136 -1.57 8.50 -6.47
C ARG A 136 -0.04 8.59 -6.31
N ALA A 137 0.47 9.77 -5.96
CA ALA A 137 1.91 9.99 -5.81
C ALA A 137 2.48 9.17 -4.65
N TYR A 138 1.82 9.18 -3.49
CA TYR A 138 2.25 8.39 -2.32
C TYR A 138 2.16 6.89 -2.56
N THR A 139 1.13 6.42 -3.26
CA THR A 139 1.02 5.00 -3.63
C THR A 139 2.18 4.60 -4.54
N ASN A 140 2.52 5.43 -5.53
CA ASN A 140 3.63 5.18 -6.45
C ASN A 140 5.00 5.21 -5.74
N GLU A 141 5.18 6.12 -4.79
CA GLU A 141 6.40 6.21 -4.01
C GLU A 141 6.59 4.97 -3.12
N LEU A 142 5.56 4.55 -2.36
CA LEU A 142 5.62 3.33 -1.56
C LEU A 142 5.86 2.09 -2.43
N TRP A 143 5.25 2.02 -3.61
CA TRP A 143 5.49 0.94 -4.56
C TRP A 143 6.95 0.90 -5.04
N SER A 144 7.53 2.06 -5.35
CA SER A 144 8.93 2.16 -5.78
C SER A 144 9.89 1.72 -4.68
N ILE A 145 9.65 2.16 -3.45
CA ILE A 145 10.40 1.74 -2.25
C ILE A 145 10.29 0.22 -2.09
N ASN A 146 9.07 -0.33 -2.12
CA ASN A 146 8.87 -1.76 -1.93
C ASN A 146 9.55 -2.60 -3.03
N ASN A 147 9.48 -2.17 -4.29
CA ASN A 147 10.11 -2.90 -5.38
C ASN A 147 11.62 -2.94 -5.24
N LEU A 148 12.25 -1.80 -4.91
CA LEU A 148 13.69 -1.79 -4.70
C LEU A 148 14.07 -2.58 -3.43
N TYR A 149 13.26 -2.50 -2.38
CA TYR A 149 13.46 -3.28 -1.15
C TYR A 149 13.41 -4.78 -1.44
N TYR A 150 12.49 -5.21 -2.30
CA TYR A 150 12.37 -6.60 -2.74
C TYR A 150 13.61 -7.11 -3.47
N GLU A 151 14.31 -6.27 -4.24
CA GLU A 151 15.56 -6.69 -4.90
C GLU A 151 16.64 -7.11 -3.87
N TYR A 152 16.68 -6.49 -2.68
CA TYR A 152 17.58 -6.94 -1.61
C TYR A 152 17.13 -8.26 -0.97
N ILE A 153 15.81 -8.52 -0.93
CA ILE A 153 15.27 -9.81 -0.48
C ILE A 153 15.75 -10.92 -1.44
N GLU A 154 15.62 -10.71 -2.75
CA GLU A 154 16.06 -11.69 -3.74
C GLU A 154 17.57 -11.92 -3.69
N GLN A 155 18.36 -10.84 -3.61
CA GLN A 155 19.82 -10.98 -3.47
C GLN A 155 20.20 -11.76 -2.21
N PHE A 156 19.52 -11.52 -1.09
CA PHE A 156 19.74 -12.29 0.12
C PHE A 156 19.42 -13.77 -0.11
N CYS A 157 18.25 -14.10 -0.68
CA CYS A 157 17.89 -15.48 -1.02
C CYS A 157 18.94 -16.16 -1.91
N GLU A 158 19.39 -15.49 -2.97
CA GLU A 158 20.41 -16.02 -3.89
C GLU A 158 21.76 -16.28 -3.22
N VAL A 159 22.10 -15.52 -2.18
CA VAL A 159 23.33 -15.68 -1.41
C VAL A 159 23.20 -16.87 -0.45
N VAL A 160 22.11 -16.92 0.33
CA VAL A 160 21.92 -17.97 1.34
C VAL A 160 21.60 -19.34 0.76
N GLU A 161 21.14 -19.42 -0.49
CA GLU A 161 21.02 -20.68 -1.23
C GLU A 161 22.38 -21.31 -1.58
N LYS A 162 23.45 -20.50 -1.62
CA LYS A 162 24.79 -20.92 -2.05
C LYS A 162 25.74 -21.18 -0.90
N ILE A 163 25.37 -20.84 0.33
CA ILE A 163 26.23 -20.92 1.50
C ILE A 163 25.48 -21.51 2.69
N GLU A 164 26.22 -22.09 3.63
CA GLU A 164 25.64 -22.47 4.91
C GLU A 164 25.57 -21.23 5.81
N VAL A 165 24.34 -20.84 6.18
CA VAL A 165 24.08 -19.75 7.12
C VAL A 165 23.61 -20.30 8.47
N PRO A 166 23.87 -19.59 9.58
CA PRO A 166 23.38 -19.96 10.90
C PRO A 166 21.85 -20.16 10.93
N GLU A 167 21.38 -21.14 11.71
CA GLU A 167 19.94 -21.41 11.86
C GLU A 167 19.16 -20.21 12.41
N GLU A 168 19.78 -19.41 13.28
CA GLU A 168 19.22 -18.14 13.78
C GLU A 168 18.85 -17.19 12.64
N THR A 169 19.72 -17.07 11.61
CA THR A 169 19.48 -16.25 10.43
C THR A 169 18.28 -16.77 9.63
N LYS A 170 18.15 -18.10 9.48
CA LYS A 170 17.02 -18.72 8.78
C LYS A 170 15.71 -18.49 9.52
N GLU A 171 15.71 -18.63 10.84
CA GLU A 171 14.52 -18.39 11.68
C GLU A 171 14.08 -16.92 11.60
N GLN A 172 15.03 -15.98 11.70
CA GLN A 172 14.76 -14.55 11.60
C GLN A 172 14.20 -14.19 10.21
N TYR A 173 14.78 -14.74 9.15
CA TYR A 173 14.27 -14.56 7.80
C TYR A 173 12.88 -15.20 7.61
N GLY A 174 12.62 -16.36 8.20
CA GLY A 174 11.28 -16.97 8.18
C GLY A 174 10.20 -16.07 8.80
N LYS A 175 10.50 -15.42 9.94
CA LYS A 175 9.61 -14.42 10.55
C LYS A 175 9.41 -13.21 9.63
N PHE A 176 10.47 -12.75 8.97
CA PHE A 176 10.40 -11.68 7.99
C PHE A 176 9.48 -12.04 6.81
N VAL A 177 9.60 -13.23 6.23
CA VAL A 177 8.79 -13.68 5.09
C VAL A 177 7.30 -13.61 5.41
N VAL A 178 6.89 -14.09 6.58
CA VAL A 178 5.48 -14.09 7.01
C VAL A 178 4.93 -12.65 7.08
N GLU A 179 5.66 -11.77 7.75
CA GLU A 179 5.25 -10.36 7.94
C GLU A 179 5.27 -9.60 6.60
N TYR A 180 6.31 -9.78 5.80
CA TYR A 180 6.46 -9.11 4.51
C TYR A 180 5.38 -9.55 3.52
N ASN A 181 5.07 -10.85 3.46
CA ASN A 181 4.01 -11.35 2.57
C ASN A 181 2.62 -10.90 3.01
N THR A 182 2.41 -10.73 4.33
CA THR A 182 1.19 -10.10 4.86
C THR A 182 1.07 -8.65 4.40
N PHE A 183 2.14 -7.87 4.54
CA PHE A 183 2.20 -6.49 4.01
C PHE A 183 1.90 -6.44 2.51
N VAL A 184 2.60 -7.25 1.70
CA VAL A 184 2.46 -7.30 0.24
C VAL A 184 1.02 -7.61 -0.17
N THR A 185 0.37 -8.54 0.52
CA THR A 185 -1.04 -8.89 0.24
C THR A 185 -1.96 -7.70 0.46
N GLN A 186 -1.86 -7.05 1.63
CA GLN A 186 -2.66 -5.87 1.94
C GLN A 186 -2.35 -4.70 0.98
N PHE A 187 -1.09 -4.55 0.57
CA PHE A 187 -0.69 -3.51 -0.36
C PHE A 187 -1.24 -3.76 -1.77
N ARG A 188 -1.23 -5.01 -2.26
CA ARG A 188 -1.87 -5.40 -3.53
C ARG A 188 -3.37 -5.11 -3.53
N GLU A 189 -4.05 -5.41 -2.43
CA GLU A 189 -5.47 -5.09 -2.24
C GLU A 189 -5.71 -3.58 -2.33
N LEU A 190 -4.89 -2.77 -1.63
CA LEU A 190 -4.96 -1.32 -1.70
C LEU A 190 -4.74 -0.81 -3.13
N ILE A 191 -3.76 -1.32 -3.87
CA ILE A 191 -3.52 -0.92 -5.27
C ILE A 191 -4.73 -1.26 -6.16
N SER A 192 -5.35 -2.41 -5.96
CA SER A 192 -6.56 -2.81 -6.69
C SER A 192 -7.71 -1.83 -6.45
N GLU A 193 -7.96 -1.46 -5.19
CA GLU A 193 -8.95 -0.44 -4.82
C GLU A 193 -8.60 0.93 -5.42
N MET A 194 -7.31 1.30 -5.37
CA MET A 194 -6.78 2.55 -5.91
C MET A 194 -6.91 2.68 -7.43
N ARG A 195 -6.82 1.57 -8.17
CA ARG A 195 -7.02 1.55 -9.62
C ARG A 195 -8.44 2.00 -9.98
N ARG A 196 -9.43 1.58 -9.20
CA ARG A 196 -10.83 1.96 -9.38
C ARG A 196 -11.07 3.44 -9.05
N VAL A 197 -10.44 3.95 -7.99
CA VAL A 197 -10.76 5.26 -7.41
C VAL A 197 -9.92 6.39 -8.00
N ALA A 198 -8.61 6.17 -8.16
CA ALA A 198 -7.62 7.18 -8.53
C ALA A 198 -6.91 6.91 -9.86
N ARG A 199 -7.31 5.85 -10.60
CA ARG A 199 -6.72 5.44 -11.88
C ARG A 199 -5.20 5.33 -11.83
N THR A 200 -4.67 4.66 -10.79
CA THR A 200 -3.25 4.32 -10.78
C THR A 200 -2.92 3.40 -11.96
N GLU A 201 -1.73 3.59 -12.53
CA GLU A 201 -1.17 2.76 -13.61
C GLU A 201 -0.43 1.53 -13.06
N ILE A 202 -0.31 1.41 -11.73
CA ILE A 202 0.36 0.25 -11.13
C ILE A 202 -0.52 -0.98 -11.27
N GLU A 203 0.06 -2.03 -11.84
CA GLU A 203 -0.56 -3.34 -11.89
C GLU A 203 -0.35 -4.06 -10.55
N PRO A 204 -1.41 -4.53 -9.86
CA PRO A 204 -1.29 -5.30 -8.63
C PRO A 204 -0.28 -6.47 -8.65
N PRO A 205 -0.13 -7.26 -9.74
CA PRO A 205 0.87 -8.35 -9.78
C PRO A 205 2.34 -7.87 -9.75
N SER A 206 2.61 -6.57 -9.93
CA SER A 206 3.98 -6.04 -9.89
C SER A 206 4.60 -6.04 -8.49
N ILE A 207 3.79 -6.08 -7.43
CA ILE A 207 4.29 -6.23 -6.05
C ILE A 207 4.65 -7.71 -5.86
N LYS A 208 5.89 -8.05 -5.51
CA LYS A 208 6.36 -9.44 -5.39
C LYS A 208 6.39 -9.90 -3.93
N THR A 209 6.20 -11.20 -3.69
CA THR A 209 6.24 -11.83 -2.37
C THR A 209 7.62 -12.42 -2.11
N ALA A 210 8.10 -12.33 -0.87
CA ALA A 210 9.32 -13.00 -0.45
C ALA A 210 9.14 -14.52 -0.46
N ARG A 211 10.16 -15.22 -0.95
CA ARG A 211 10.23 -16.69 -0.94
C ARG A 211 10.91 -17.20 0.32
N GLU A 212 10.49 -18.37 0.79
CA GLU A 212 11.19 -19.08 1.87
C GLU A 212 12.54 -19.60 1.38
N VAL A 213 13.52 -19.65 2.28
CA VAL A 213 14.84 -20.23 1.99
C VAL A 213 14.82 -21.69 2.39
N ALA A 214 14.99 -22.59 1.42
CA ALA A 214 15.08 -24.02 1.68
C ALA A 214 16.42 -24.36 2.39
N PRO A 215 16.46 -25.37 3.27
CA PRO A 215 17.72 -25.85 3.81
C PRO A 215 18.63 -26.38 2.70
N VAL A 216 19.90 -25.96 2.70
CA VAL A 216 20.93 -26.42 1.75
C VAL A 216 20.96 -27.95 1.75
N THR A 217 20.54 -28.58 0.66
CA THR A 217 20.68 -30.03 0.50
C THR A 217 22.13 -30.30 0.14
N VAL A 218 22.95 -30.61 1.14
CA VAL A 218 24.31 -31.10 0.90
C VAL A 218 24.20 -32.42 0.14
N GLN A 219 24.40 -32.39 -1.19
CA GLN A 219 24.61 -33.60 -1.96
C GLN A 219 25.93 -34.23 -1.48
N TYR A 220 25.82 -35.19 -0.56
CA TYR A 220 26.89 -36.14 -0.28
C TYR A 220 27.15 -36.95 -1.56
N SER A 221 28.01 -36.43 -2.43
CA SER A 221 28.71 -37.24 -3.41
C SER A 221 29.79 -38.04 -2.67
N SER A 222 29.36 -39.04 -1.88
CA SER A 222 30.31 -40.03 -1.36
C SER A 222 30.65 -41.00 -2.48
N LEU A 223 31.84 -40.78 -3.01
CA LEU A 223 32.72 -41.77 -3.60
C LEU A 223 32.57 -43.12 -2.88
N LYS A 224 31.90 -44.08 -3.52
CA LYS A 224 32.21 -45.50 -3.29
C LYS A 224 33.26 -45.91 -4.31
N ASN A 225 34.51 -45.83 -3.89
CA ASN A 225 35.62 -46.55 -4.48
C ASN A 225 35.23 -48.03 -4.67
N LYS A 226 35.55 -48.55 -5.85
CA LYS A 226 35.56 -49.97 -6.18
C LYS A 226 37.01 -50.41 -6.30
#